data_AF-C3ZR72-F1
#
_entry.id   AF-C3ZR72-F1
#
_cell.length_a   1.000
_cell.length_b   1.000
_cell.length_c   1.000
_cell.angle_alpha   90.00
_cell.angle_beta   90.00
_cell.angle_gamma   90.00
#
_symmetry.space_group_name_H-M   'P 1'
#
loop_
_entity.id
_entity.type
_entity.pdbx_description
1 polymer ?
#
loop_
_entity_poly.entity_id
_entity_poly.type
_entity_poly.pdbx_seq_one_letter_code
_entity_poly.pdbx_strand_id
1 'polypeptide(L)'
;MAEPVAQAGQAAAQPAVELLAEWGKEAAKESAKEWGRVSLRINNPLVPAAIGIGGIGIGGIGAFYLANKALNMLAVRRTVERRDPDNPDQPADPQVGLEAELDSILVPVIFYSELGYQYFTSILNGPFLKACLQAELATVGYEASIDVNVEEWELPNLPEGGAGLMGMMRVQDWLAEIPEKVSLLSTAAGDSGIPEDVSSVAGVSTVASQEDEEEEEEVGPSQAKRARLSQQPPAQVTPTAQQAELQEGPLKGLRARLLQHKDSPTAQARLKAYSCLEKGAAMVTTGGYQEGEGVEHLLEGLILAEAVDPDDVNTILYRQSWLHLDRPKLHQLTSTQLQANPDSTPCLLIQALQLPLGHSRQQAIDHVIDIVLQHGETDPMYKHLAYIYCALGYTIWDTTRQPAPALSACASALMHKSDHLPTLFFTALCSMDLSVPQANRQFHHYIHTAPTDHDGVPYAHYYMYLVILYGQQDLSVHRDRILHHYNMAQQTHRNRLPVFGPTPRGITDPARRVYEQVMTQPHK
;
A
#
# COMPACT_ATOMS: atom_id res chain seq x y z
N MET A 1 -15.13 15.56 -71.74
CA MET A 1 -13.71 15.95 -71.71
C MET A 1 -13.45 16.61 -70.37
N ALA A 2 -12.93 15.87 -69.40
CA ALA A 2 -12.63 16.38 -68.06
C ALA A 2 -11.40 15.64 -67.52
N GLU A 3 -10.24 16.27 -67.69
CA GLU A 3 -8.96 16.15 -66.96
C GLU A 3 -7.99 17.05 -67.76
N PRO A 4 -7.40 18.13 -67.19
CA PRO A 4 -6.37 18.00 -66.14
C PRO A 4 -6.29 19.23 -65.19
N VAL A 5 -6.70 19.09 -63.93
CA VAL A 5 -6.37 20.09 -62.87
C VAL A 5 -5.83 19.42 -61.60
N ALA A 6 -5.99 18.10 -61.45
CA ALA A 6 -5.54 17.38 -60.26
C ALA A 6 -4.02 17.12 -60.19
N GLN A 7 -3.28 17.18 -61.31
CA GLN A 7 -1.86 16.81 -61.34
C GLN A 7 -0.86 17.94 -60.99
N ALA A 8 -1.28 19.21 -61.02
CA ALA A 8 -0.38 20.32 -60.70
C ALA A 8 -0.22 20.57 -59.19
N GLY A 9 -1.20 20.15 -58.36
CA GLY A 9 -1.15 20.31 -56.90
C GLY A 9 -0.31 19.28 -56.16
N GLN A 10 -0.12 18.08 -56.75
CA GLN A 10 0.66 17.00 -56.13
C GLN A 10 2.16 17.12 -56.36
N ALA A 11 2.60 17.69 -57.49
CA ALA A 11 4.03 17.83 -57.81
C ALA A 11 4.75 18.94 -57.01
N ALA A 12 4.02 19.93 -56.49
CA ALA A 12 4.59 21.01 -55.67
C ALA A 12 4.61 20.69 -54.16
N ALA A 13 3.86 19.67 -53.72
CA ALA A 13 3.77 19.28 -52.31
C ALA A 13 4.84 18.27 -51.89
N GLN A 14 5.34 17.44 -52.81
CA GLN A 14 6.34 16.41 -52.52
C GLN A 14 7.72 16.97 -52.09
N PRO A 15 8.29 18.00 -52.73
CA PRO A 15 9.58 18.55 -52.28
C PRO A 15 9.47 19.23 -50.92
N ALA A 16 8.32 19.84 -50.60
CA ALA A 16 8.11 20.50 -49.31
C ALA A 16 7.91 19.49 -48.16
N VAL A 17 7.29 18.35 -48.44
CA VAL A 17 7.10 17.26 -47.48
C VAL A 17 8.40 16.47 -47.26
N GLU A 18 9.22 16.26 -48.28
CA GLU A 18 10.54 15.64 -48.13
C GLU A 18 11.52 16.54 -47.36
N LEU A 19 11.49 17.87 -47.60
CA LEU A 19 12.35 18.82 -46.88
C LEU A 19 11.91 19.01 -45.42
N LEU A 20 10.60 18.94 -45.13
CA LEU A 20 10.06 18.89 -43.77
C LEU A 20 10.32 17.54 -43.08
N ALA A 21 10.40 16.43 -43.83
CA ALA A 21 10.75 15.12 -43.29
C ALA A 21 12.27 14.98 -43.04
N GLU A 22 13.13 15.59 -43.85
CA GLU A 22 14.56 15.69 -43.56
C GLU A 22 14.86 16.66 -42.41
N TRP A 23 14.18 17.81 -42.34
CA TRP A 23 14.26 18.68 -41.16
C TRP A 23 13.68 18.04 -39.91
N GLY A 24 12.62 17.24 -40.02
CA GLY A 24 12.10 16.44 -38.91
C GLY A 24 13.06 15.32 -38.47
N LYS A 25 13.83 14.75 -39.39
CA LYS A 25 14.84 13.71 -39.08
C LYS A 25 16.14 14.29 -38.53
N GLU A 26 16.60 15.44 -39.00
CA GLU A 26 17.74 16.14 -38.39
C GLU A 26 17.36 16.81 -37.08
N ALA A 27 16.14 17.35 -36.94
CA ALA A 27 15.63 17.83 -35.65
C ALA A 27 15.44 16.67 -34.66
N ALA A 28 15.03 15.47 -35.10
CA ALA A 28 14.97 14.27 -34.25
C ALA A 28 16.35 13.71 -33.86
N LYS A 29 17.36 13.90 -34.73
CA LYS A 29 18.77 13.61 -34.42
C LYS A 29 19.39 14.65 -33.48
N GLU A 30 19.03 15.91 -33.61
CA GLU A 30 19.45 17.00 -32.72
C GLU A 30 18.68 17.01 -31.39
N SER A 31 17.48 16.43 -31.32
CA SER A 31 16.62 16.40 -30.12
C SER A 31 16.82 15.20 -29.18
N ALA A 32 17.68 14.23 -29.54
CA ALA A 32 18.02 13.10 -28.68
C ALA A 32 19.54 13.03 -28.46
N LYS A 33 20.13 14.13 -27.99
CA LYS A 33 21.51 14.10 -27.52
C LYS A 33 21.59 13.12 -26.36
N GLU A 34 22.33 12.02 -26.53
CA GLU A 34 22.57 11.03 -25.49
C GLU A 34 23.02 11.75 -24.21
N TRP A 35 22.21 11.60 -23.16
CA TRP A 35 22.48 12.18 -21.85
C TRP A 35 23.51 11.33 -21.10
N GLY A 36 23.50 10.01 -21.28
CA GLY A 36 24.53 9.13 -20.73
C GLY A 36 24.30 7.67 -21.14
N ARG A 37 25.21 6.77 -20.77
CA ARG A 37 25.07 5.33 -21.01
C ARG A 37 25.70 4.49 -19.89
N VAL A 38 25.30 3.22 -19.82
CA VAL A 38 25.87 2.20 -18.94
C VAL A 38 25.76 0.82 -19.56
N SER A 39 26.70 -0.07 -19.26
CA SER A 39 26.68 -1.47 -19.70
C SER A 39 26.07 -2.36 -18.61
N LEU A 40 24.91 -2.95 -18.86
CA LEU A 40 24.26 -3.91 -17.98
C LEU A 40 24.82 -5.31 -18.21
N ARG A 41 25.41 -5.91 -17.17
CA ARG A 41 25.98 -7.27 -17.21
C ARG A 41 25.03 -8.28 -16.55
N ILE A 42 24.65 -9.31 -17.32
CA ILE A 42 23.80 -10.41 -16.84
C ILE A 42 24.63 -11.69 -16.76
N ASN A 43 24.85 -12.21 -15.55
CA ASN A 43 25.67 -13.40 -15.29
C ASN A 43 24.84 -14.53 -14.67
N ASN A 44 25.38 -15.76 -14.66
CA ASN A 44 24.86 -16.84 -13.83
C ASN A 44 25.85 -17.08 -12.66
N PRO A 45 25.40 -17.01 -11.39
CA PRO A 45 26.26 -17.14 -10.22
C PRO A 45 26.82 -18.55 -9.99
N LEU A 46 26.28 -19.58 -10.65
CA LEU A 46 26.66 -20.98 -10.49
C LEU A 46 27.69 -21.47 -11.54
N VAL A 47 28.15 -20.61 -12.44
CA VAL A 47 29.21 -20.93 -13.41
C VAL A 47 30.42 -20.03 -13.13
N PRO A 48 31.40 -20.49 -12.34
CA PRO A 48 32.70 -19.80 -12.29
C PRO A 48 33.32 -19.87 -13.69
N ALA A 49 34.08 -18.85 -14.06
CA ALA A 49 34.88 -18.80 -15.27
C ALA A 49 35.77 -20.06 -15.42
N ALA A 50 35.25 -21.09 -16.09
CA ALA A 50 35.95 -22.33 -16.38
C ALA A 50 36.34 -22.31 -17.85
N ILE A 51 37.55 -21.82 -18.11
CA ILE A 51 38.29 -22.14 -19.32
C ILE A 51 38.73 -23.60 -19.20
N GLY A 52 38.25 -24.47 -20.11
CA GLY A 52 38.98 -25.69 -20.49
C GLY A 52 38.23 -27.03 -20.48
N ILE A 53 38.08 -27.58 -21.69
CA ILE A 53 38.18 -29.01 -22.07
C ILE A 53 36.99 -29.94 -21.69
N GLY A 54 36.10 -30.14 -22.67
CA GLY A 54 35.57 -31.45 -23.05
C GLY A 54 34.48 -32.10 -22.19
N GLY A 55 33.22 -31.97 -22.63
CA GLY A 55 32.20 -33.03 -22.44
C GLY A 55 30.93 -32.65 -21.67
N ILE A 56 29.87 -32.37 -22.44
CA ILE A 56 28.42 -32.59 -22.18
C ILE A 56 27.76 -31.87 -20.99
N GLY A 57 27.02 -30.79 -21.32
CA GLY A 57 25.92 -30.18 -20.56
C GLY A 57 26.34 -29.47 -19.28
N ILE A 58 26.41 -28.13 -19.24
CA ILE A 58 25.27 -27.23 -18.98
C ILE A 58 25.61 -25.89 -19.64
N GLY A 59 24.74 -25.42 -20.55
CA GLY A 59 24.94 -24.17 -21.28
C GLY A 59 24.93 -22.97 -20.33
N GLY A 60 26.08 -22.33 -20.17
CA GLY A 60 26.19 -21.05 -19.48
C GLY A 60 25.25 -20.00 -20.11
N ILE A 61 24.86 -19.00 -19.32
CA ILE A 61 23.89 -17.97 -19.73
C ILE A 61 24.21 -17.35 -21.10
N GLY A 62 25.50 -17.18 -21.45
CA GLY A 62 25.93 -16.67 -22.76
C GLY A 62 25.52 -17.55 -23.95
N ALA A 63 25.62 -18.89 -23.84
CA ALA A 63 25.22 -19.80 -24.92
C ALA A 63 23.70 -19.81 -25.12
N PHE A 64 22.94 -19.77 -24.03
CA PHE A 64 21.48 -19.61 -24.07
C PHE A 64 21.10 -18.24 -24.65
N TYR A 65 21.83 -17.20 -24.26
CA TYR A 65 21.59 -15.84 -24.72
C TYR A 65 21.75 -15.71 -26.24
N LEU A 66 22.84 -16.24 -26.79
CA LEU A 66 23.11 -16.26 -28.23
C LEU A 66 22.09 -17.10 -29.01
N ALA A 67 21.72 -18.28 -28.50
CA ALA A 67 20.74 -19.15 -29.14
C ALA A 67 19.35 -18.52 -29.25
N ASN A 68 18.97 -17.66 -28.29
CA ASN A 68 17.67 -16.99 -28.23
C ASN A 68 17.80 -15.46 -28.29
N LYS A 69 18.81 -14.93 -28.99
CA LYS A 69 19.21 -13.50 -28.96
C LYS A 69 18.04 -12.53 -29.11
N ALA A 70 17.16 -12.76 -30.10
CA ALA A 70 16.02 -11.88 -30.33
C ALA A 70 15.00 -11.87 -29.18
N LEU A 71 14.71 -13.05 -28.61
CA LEU A 71 13.77 -13.20 -27.49
C LEU A 71 14.35 -12.67 -26.19
N ASN A 72 15.63 -12.89 -25.94
CA ASN A 72 16.31 -12.38 -24.75
C ASN A 72 16.49 -10.87 -24.80
N MET A 73 16.87 -10.29 -25.95
CA MET A 73 16.90 -8.83 -26.11
C MET A 73 15.51 -8.23 -25.91
N LEU A 74 14.44 -8.93 -26.30
CA LEU A 74 13.07 -8.49 -26.08
C LEU A 74 12.67 -8.57 -24.59
N ALA A 75 13.07 -9.62 -23.88
CA ALA A 75 12.93 -9.75 -22.43
C ALA A 75 13.69 -8.62 -21.68
N VAL A 76 14.92 -8.32 -22.08
CA VAL A 76 15.70 -7.22 -21.52
C VAL A 76 15.04 -5.87 -21.83
N ARG A 77 14.52 -5.69 -23.05
CA ARG A 77 13.76 -4.46 -23.39
C ARG A 77 12.50 -4.29 -22.56
N ARG A 78 11.72 -5.34 -22.32
CA ARG A 78 10.52 -5.26 -21.47
C ARG A 78 10.80 -4.91 -20.02
N THR A 79 11.99 -5.24 -19.53
CA THR A 79 12.38 -5.01 -18.14
C THR A 79 13.11 -3.70 -17.94
N VAL A 80 13.85 -3.24 -18.95
CA VAL A 80 14.69 -2.04 -18.88
C VAL A 80 14.03 -0.86 -19.60
N GLU A 81 13.48 -1.04 -20.80
CA GLU A 81 12.92 0.09 -21.57
C GLU A 81 11.67 0.66 -20.90
N ARG A 82 11.60 1.98 -20.84
CA ARG A 82 10.38 2.70 -20.48
C ARG A 82 9.93 3.56 -21.64
N ARG A 83 8.69 3.36 -22.08
CA ARG A 83 8.06 4.15 -23.14
C ARG A 83 6.94 5.00 -22.58
N ASP A 84 6.80 6.21 -23.10
CA ASP A 84 5.65 7.05 -22.81
C ASP A 84 4.41 6.47 -23.52
N PRO A 85 3.36 6.05 -22.78
CA PRO A 85 2.13 5.53 -23.37
C PRO A 85 1.37 6.57 -24.20
N ASP A 86 1.50 7.85 -23.84
CA ASP A 86 0.83 8.98 -24.49
C ASP A 86 1.64 9.52 -25.68
N ASN A 87 2.90 9.10 -25.82
CA ASN A 87 3.80 9.48 -26.90
C ASN A 87 4.64 8.29 -27.41
N PRO A 88 4.03 7.33 -28.12
CA PRO A 88 4.70 6.09 -28.55
C PRO A 88 5.79 6.30 -29.61
N ASP A 89 5.84 7.48 -30.24
CA ASP A 89 6.83 7.86 -31.24
C ASP A 89 8.14 8.37 -30.59
N GLN A 90 8.14 8.64 -29.28
CA GLN A 90 9.35 9.00 -28.53
C GLN A 90 10.19 7.74 -28.25
N PRO A 91 11.54 7.80 -28.42
CA PRO A 91 12.41 6.71 -28.02
C PRO A 91 12.26 6.39 -26.53
N ALA A 92 12.38 5.12 -26.17
CA ALA A 92 12.34 4.70 -24.78
C ALA A 92 13.44 5.40 -23.97
N ASP A 93 13.18 5.71 -22.70
CA ASP A 93 14.18 6.31 -21.82
C ASP A 93 14.06 5.74 -20.40
N PRO A 94 14.95 4.82 -19.98
CA PRO A 94 16.14 4.37 -20.69
C PRO A 94 15.82 3.48 -21.92
N GLN A 95 16.72 3.46 -22.91
CA GLN A 95 16.65 2.58 -24.08
C GLN A 95 17.69 1.48 -24.01
N VAL A 96 17.31 0.26 -24.42
CA VAL A 96 18.29 -0.81 -24.63
C VAL A 96 18.90 -0.69 -26.03
N GLY A 97 20.22 -0.49 -26.09
CA GLY A 97 20.98 -0.37 -27.32
C GLY A 97 21.05 -1.68 -28.12
N LEU A 98 21.57 -1.58 -29.34
CA LEU A 98 21.51 -2.68 -30.33
C LEU A 98 22.71 -3.64 -30.30
N GLU A 99 23.73 -3.37 -29.49
CA GLU A 99 25.00 -4.11 -29.55
C GLU A 99 25.26 -4.85 -28.25
N ALA A 100 25.39 -6.17 -28.32
CA ALA A 100 26.02 -6.97 -27.28
C ALA A 100 27.28 -7.56 -27.89
N GLU A 101 28.44 -7.30 -27.28
CA GLU A 101 29.71 -7.87 -27.71
C GLU A 101 29.71 -9.40 -27.59
N LEU A 102 30.47 -10.08 -28.45
CA LEU A 102 30.57 -11.53 -28.44
C LEU A 102 31.23 -12.00 -27.14
N ASP A 103 30.56 -12.96 -26.47
CA ASP A 103 31.02 -13.74 -25.31
C ASP A 103 30.88 -13.11 -23.91
N SER A 104 30.20 -11.96 -23.78
CA SER A 104 29.69 -11.41 -22.51
C SER A 104 28.34 -10.73 -22.73
N ILE A 105 27.32 -10.99 -21.89
CA ILE A 105 26.01 -10.33 -22.01
C ILE A 105 26.11 -8.93 -21.40
N LEU A 106 26.88 -8.07 -22.05
CA LEU A 106 26.90 -6.63 -21.80
C LEU A 106 25.85 -6.00 -22.69
N VAL A 107 24.79 -5.49 -22.06
CA VAL A 107 23.68 -4.83 -22.75
C VAL A 107 23.77 -3.33 -22.50
N PRO A 108 24.02 -2.51 -23.54
CA PRO A 108 24.08 -1.08 -23.39
C PRO A 108 22.69 -0.54 -23.06
N VAL A 109 22.65 0.31 -22.05
CA VAL A 109 21.47 1.07 -21.63
C VAL A 109 21.78 2.54 -21.83
N ILE A 110 21.05 3.16 -22.75
CA ILE A 110 21.23 4.54 -23.18
C ILE A 110 20.18 5.41 -22.48
N PHE A 111 20.62 6.54 -21.95
CA PHE A 111 19.78 7.54 -21.33
C PHE A 111 19.70 8.75 -22.24
N TYR A 112 18.49 9.17 -22.58
CA TYR A 112 18.25 10.42 -23.31
C TYR A 112 17.91 11.58 -22.36
N SER A 113 17.70 11.28 -21.08
CA SER A 113 17.55 12.29 -20.04
C SER A 113 18.11 11.83 -18.69
N GLU A 114 18.23 12.78 -17.76
CA GLU A 114 18.47 12.47 -16.34
C GLU A 114 17.30 11.63 -15.77
N LEU A 115 16.10 11.88 -16.28
CA LEU A 115 14.91 11.04 -16.15
C LEU A 115 14.95 9.81 -17.09
N GLY A 116 16.09 9.34 -17.58
CA GLY A 116 16.30 7.97 -18.06
C GLY A 116 17.17 7.19 -17.07
N TYR A 117 18.25 7.86 -16.70
CA TYR A 117 19.26 7.40 -15.73
C TYR A 117 18.73 7.07 -14.34
N GLN A 118 18.12 8.02 -13.64
CA GLN A 118 17.55 7.83 -12.29
C GLN A 118 16.59 6.60 -12.13
N TYR A 119 15.91 6.11 -13.17
CA TYR A 119 14.95 4.97 -13.15
C TYR A 119 15.73 3.72 -13.26
N PHE A 120 16.63 3.70 -14.23
CA PHE A 120 17.54 2.60 -14.38
C PHE A 120 18.30 2.37 -13.07
N THR A 121 18.79 3.43 -12.42
CA THR A 121 19.42 3.28 -11.10
C THR A 121 18.46 2.84 -10.00
N SER A 122 17.19 3.27 -10.01
CA SER A 122 16.22 2.84 -8.98
C SER A 122 15.83 1.37 -9.12
N ILE A 123 15.66 0.88 -10.36
CA ILE A 123 15.35 -0.53 -10.61
C ILE A 123 16.57 -1.43 -10.42
N LEU A 124 17.77 -0.90 -10.66
CA LEU A 124 19.05 -1.60 -10.49
C LEU A 124 19.44 -1.80 -9.02
N ASN A 125 19.29 -0.77 -8.18
CA ASN A 125 19.72 -0.81 -6.76
C ASN A 125 18.77 -1.63 -5.86
N GLY A 126 17.66 -2.15 -6.39
CA GLY A 126 16.70 -2.98 -5.68
C GLY A 126 16.59 -4.39 -6.28
N PRO A 127 15.82 -5.30 -5.64
CA PRO A 127 15.58 -6.65 -6.17
C PRO A 127 14.76 -6.65 -7.46
N PHE A 128 14.16 -5.51 -7.84
CA PHE A 128 13.21 -5.36 -8.93
C PHE A 128 13.77 -5.80 -10.29
N LEU A 129 14.87 -5.20 -10.76
CA LEU A 129 15.40 -5.50 -12.10
C LEU A 129 15.78 -6.97 -12.21
N LYS A 130 16.40 -7.52 -11.15
CA LYS A 130 16.77 -8.93 -11.07
C LYS A 130 15.54 -9.85 -11.13
N ALA A 131 14.51 -9.58 -10.33
CA ALA A 131 13.30 -10.40 -10.28
C ALA A 131 12.51 -10.34 -11.60
N CYS A 132 12.33 -9.15 -12.17
CA CYS A 132 11.63 -8.97 -13.45
C CYS A 132 12.38 -9.63 -14.61
N LEU A 133 13.71 -9.47 -14.66
CA LEU A 133 14.53 -10.10 -15.68
C LEU A 133 14.55 -11.62 -15.56
N GLN A 134 14.58 -12.15 -14.33
CA GLN A 134 14.49 -13.58 -14.10
C GLN A 134 13.12 -14.15 -14.52
N ALA A 135 12.03 -13.42 -14.24
CA ALA A 135 10.69 -13.81 -14.67
C ALA A 135 10.55 -13.80 -16.21
N GLU A 136 11.02 -12.75 -16.89
CA GLU A 136 10.94 -12.68 -18.36
C GLU A 136 11.86 -13.72 -19.03
N LEU A 137 13.07 -13.95 -18.51
CA LEU A 137 13.96 -15.00 -19.02
C LEU A 137 13.39 -16.41 -18.81
N ALA A 138 12.65 -16.66 -17.72
CA ALA A 138 11.92 -17.90 -17.52
C ALA A 138 10.87 -18.14 -18.62
N THR A 139 10.21 -17.09 -19.13
CA THR A 139 9.29 -17.23 -20.27
C THR A 139 9.98 -17.62 -21.58
N VAL A 140 11.28 -17.32 -21.72
CA VAL A 140 12.12 -17.74 -22.86
C VAL A 140 12.70 -19.14 -22.63
N GLY A 141 12.56 -19.71 -21.43
CA GLY A 141 13.03 -21.05 -21.06
C GLY A 141 14.31 -21.09 -20.23
N TYR A 142 14.71 -19.97 -19.62
CA TYR A 142 15.85 -19.90 -18.70
C TYR A 142 15.40 -19.85 -17.24
N GLU A 143 15.46 -20.98 -16.54
CA GLU A 143 14.97 -21.10 -15.15
C GLU A 143 16.09 -20.99 -14.09
N ALA A 144 17.35 -20.88 -14.52
CA ALA A 144 18.48 -20.76 -13.60
C ALA A 144 18.56 -19.34 -13.00
N SER A 145 19.11 -19.24 -11.80
CA SER A 145 19.34 -17.95 -11.15
C SER A 145 20.30 -17.07 -11.97
N ILE A 146 20.05 -15.78 -11.94
CA ILE A 146 20.87 -14.77 -12.60
C ILE A 146 21.46 -13.82 -11.57
N ASP A 147 22.52 -13.12 -11.96
CA ASP A 147 23.06 -11.97 -11.25
C ASP A 147 23.17 -10.79 -12.21
N VAL A 148 22.90 -9.59 -11.71
CA VAL A 148 22.78 -8.38 -12.53
C VAL A 148 23.71 -7.31 -11.96
N ASN A 149 24.70 -6.91 -12.74
CA ASN A 149 25.68 -5.89 -12.37
C ASN A 149 25.77 -4.82 -13.46
N VAL A 150 26.36 -3.67 -13.16
CA VAL A 150 26.62 -2.62 -14.15
C VAL A 150 28.10 -2.33 -14.28
N GLU A 151 28.53 -2.06 -15.50
CA GLU A 151 29.89 -1.70 -15.87
C GLU A 151 29.84 -0.41 -16.71
N GLU A 152 30.95 0.34 -16.76
CA GLU A 152 31.16 1.43 -17.74
C GLU A 152 30.09 2.54 -17.74
N TRP A 153 29.91 3.23 -16.61
CA TRP A 153 29.07 4.43 -16.56
C TRP A 153 29.71 5.60 -17.32
N GLU A 154 28.97 6.16 -18.28
CA GLU A 154 29.34 7.37 -19.00
C GLU A 154 28.25 8.43 -18.83
N LEU A 155 28.49 9.38 -17.92
CA LEU A 155 27.55 10.44 -17.54
C LEU A 155 28.22 11.83 -17.60
N PRO A 156 27.50 12.92 -17.92
CA PRO A 156 28.04 14.27 -17.96
C PRO A 156 28.25 14.79 -16.53
N ASN A 157 29.51 15.10 -16.19
CA ASN A 157 29.98 15.73 -14.95
C ASN A 157 29.79 14.93 -13.64
N LEU A 158 30.48 13.78 -13.50
CA LEU A 158 30.80 13.24 -12.17
C LEU A 158 32.32 13.36 -11.90
N PRO A 159 32.75 13.93 -10.74
CA PRO A 159 34.11 13.75 -10.28
C PRO A 159 34.31 12.27 -9.92
N GLU A 160 35.49 11.72 -10.25
CA GLU A 160 35.85 10.35 -9.91
C GLU A 160 35.64 10.07 -8.40
N GLY A 161 34.63 9.25 -8.10
CA GLY A 161 34.29 8.80 -6.74
C GLY A 161 33.06 9.48 -6.15
N GLY A 162 31.87 8.91 -6.37
CA GLY A 162 30.63 9.43 -5.78
C GLY A 162 29.37 8.64 -6.12
N ALA A 163 29.39 7.31 -5.97
CA ALA A 163 28.18 6.49 -6.03
C ALA A 163 27.42 6.61 -4.69
N GLY A 164 26.52 7.58 -4.61
CA GLY A 164 25.62 7.73 -3.48
C GLY A 164 25.16 9.16 -3.36
N LEU A 165 23.96 9.46 -3.91
CA LEU A 165 23.01 10.46 -3.40
C LEU A 165 21.87 10.85 -4.37
N MET A 166 21.82 10.36 -5.62
CA MET A 166 20.82 10.86 -6.60
C MET A 166 19.69 9.87 -6.99
N GLY A 167 19.34 8.92 -6.12
CA GLY A 167 18.22 7.98 -6.34
C GLY A 167 16.82 8.53 -6.00
N MET A 168 16.63 9.84 -5.91
CA MET A 168 15.51 10.43 -5.14
C MET A 168 14.21 10.73 -5.91
N MET A 169 14.10 10.48 -7.22
CA MET A 169 12.99 11.07 -8.00
C MET A 169 12.01 10.12 -8.70
N ARG A 170 12.06 8.79 -8.50
CA ARG A 170 11.26 7.83 -9.31
C ARG A 170 10.40 6.80 -8.58
N VAL A 171 9.66 7.26 -7.58
CA VAL A 171 8.43 6.59 -7.12
C VAL A 171 7.17 7.27 -7.69
N GLN A 172 7.33 8.45 -8.31
CA GLN A 172 6.23 9.30 -8.78
C GLN A 172 5.44 8.70 -9.95
N ASP A 173 6.09 7.93 -10.82
CA ASP A 173 5.46 7.45 -12.05
C ASP A 173 4.82 6.06 -11.93
N TRP A 174 5.37 5.16 -11.09
CA TRP A 174 4.72 3.87 -10.81
C TRP A 174 3.39 4.06 -10.07
N LEU A 175 3.29 5.07 -9.22
CA LEU A 175 2.03 5.48 -8.56
C LEU A 175 1.00 6.06 -9.53
N ALA A 176 1.38 6.42 -10.76
CA ALA A 176 0.45 6.88 -11.79
C ALA A 176 -0.18 5.73 -12.61
N GLU A 177 0.36 4.51 -12.53
CA GLU A 177 -0.01 3.38 -13.40
C GLU A 177 -0.82 2.27 -12.73
N ILE A 178 -1.29 2.41 -11.48
CA ILE A 178 -2.25 1.44 -10.90
C ILE A 178 -3.56 1.55 -11.69
N PRO A 179 -3.96 0.54 -12.50
CA PRO A 179 -5.12 0.67 -13.37
C PRO A 179 -6.42 0.49 -12.57
N GLU A 180 -7.42 1.33 -12.85
CA GLU A 180 -8.83 1.19 -12.45
C GLU A 180 -9.50 -0.14 -12.89
N LYS A 181 -8.78 -1.03 -13.59
CA LYS A 181 -9.36 -2.19 -14.28
C LYS A 181 -9.53 -3.46 -13.44
N VAL A 182 -9.19 -3.44 -12.15
CA VAL A 182 -9.45 -4.58 -11.25
C VAL A 182 -10.87 -4.53 -10.65
N SER A 183 -11.59 -3.40 -10.77
CA SER A 183 -12.95 -3.24 -10.25
C SER A 183 -14.07 -3.78 -11.16
N LEU A 184 -13.76 -4.31 -12.35
CA LEU A 184 -14.78 -4.76 -13.32
C LEU A 184 -15.12 -6.27 -13.28
N LEU A 185 -14.62 -7.03 -12.31
CA LEU A 185 -14.93 -8.47 -12.16
C LEU A 185 -15.83 -8.82 -10.96
N SER A 186 -16.53 -7.85 -10.36
CA SER A 186 -17.57 -8.14 -9.36
C SER A 186 -18.85 -7.33 -9.61
N THR A 187 -19.52 -7.62 -10.72
CA THR A 187 -20.96 -7.36 -10.86
C THR A 187 -21.58 -8.38 -11.80
N ALA A 188 -22.04 -9.49 -11.22
CA ALA A 188 -23.04 -10.36 -11.82
C ALA A 188 -23.84 -11.03 -10.71
N ALA A 189 -24.94 -10.38 -10.31
CA ALA A 189 -26.21 -10.94 -9.83
C ALA A 189 -26.87 -9.96 -8.85
N GLY A 190 -28.06 -9.47 -9.19
CA GLY A 190 -28.88 -8.70 -8.25
C GLY A 190 -29.84 -7.71 -8.90
N ASP A 191 -30.61 -8.18 -9.87
CA ASP A 191 -31.86 -7.57 -10.30
C ASP A 191 -32.80 -7.39 -9.08
N SER A 192 -33.31 -6.17 -8.85
CA SER A 192 -34.70 -5.94 -8.43
C SER A 192 -35.03 -4.44 -8.30
N GLY A 193 -35.77 -3.96 -9.31
CA GLY A 193 -37.01 -3.18 -9.17
C GLY A 193 -37.11 -2.09 -8.10
N ILE A 194 -37.00 -0.84 -8.57
CA ILE A 194 -37.66 0.34 -7.99
C ILE A 194 -39.19 0.15 -8.06
N PRO A 195 -39.95 0.66 -7.08
CA PRO A 195 -41.03 1.57 -7.46
C PRO A 195 -40.99 2.89 -6.68
N GLU A 196 -41.38 3.93 -7.41
CA GLU A 196 -41.56 5.30 -6.98
C GLU A 196 -42.78 5.47 -6.04
N ASP A 197 -42.72 6.56 -5.28
CA ASP A 197 -43.79 7.30 -4.60
C ASP A 197 -44.50 6.70 -3.38
N VAL A 198 -44.30 7.35 -2.22
CA VAL A 198 -45.27 8.32 -1.69
C VAL A 198 -44.66 9.25 -0.63
N SER A 199 -44.89 10.55 -0.83
CA SER A 199 -44.79 11.65 0.13
C SER A 199 -45.73 11.48 1.34
N SER A 200 -45.29 11.83 2.56
CA SER A 200 -45.90 12.89 3.41
C SER A 200 -45.42 12.89 4.88
N VAL A 201 -44.62 13.91 5.23
CA VAL A 201 -44.80 14.91 6.31
C VAL A 201 -45.51 14.55 7.64
N ALA A 202 -44.77 14.85 8.74
CA ALA A 202 -45.13 15.35 10.07
C ALA A 202 -45.74 14.43 11.16
N GLY A 203 -45.19 14.58 12.37
CA GLY A 203 -45.86 14.19 13.62
C GLY A 203 -44.94 14.07 14.84
N VAL A 204 -44.51 15.20 15.41
CA VAL A 204 -43.99 15.30 16.78
C VAL A 204 -45.11 14.98 17.78
N SER A 205 -44.85 14.15 18.81
CA SER A 205 -45.28 14.44 20.19
C SER A 205 -44.67 13.47 21.22
N THR A 206 -44.21 14.11 22.30
CA THR A 206 -43.74 13.65 23.62
C THR A 206 -44.82 13.05 24.54
N VAL A 207 -44.33 12.53 25.69
CA VAL A 207 -44.97 12.25 27.01
C VAL A 207 -45.43 10.78 27.18
N ALA A 208 -44.79 9.90 27.96
CA ALA A 208 -44.47 9.79 29.41
C ALA A 208 -45.52 8.99 30.22
N SER A 209 -45.00 8.36 31.29
CA SER A 209 -45.66 7.55 32.34
C SER A 209 -45.89 6.08 31.97
N GLN A 210 -45.64 5.07 32.82
CA GLN A 210 -45.70 5.03 34.28
C GLN A 210 -44.99 3.76 34.83
N GLU A 211 -44.43 3.88 36.03
CA GLU A 211 -43.88 2.83 36.91
C GLU A 211 -45.00 2.00 37.60
N ASP A 212 -44.62 0.84 38.16
CA ASP A 212 -45.12 0.14 39.39
C ASP A 212 -44.41 -1.26 39.40
N GLU A 213 -43.42 -1.59 40.25
CA GLU A 213 -43.46 -2.05 41.68
C GLU A 213 -44.35 -3.30 41.91
N GLU A 214 -44.08 -4.34 42.72
CA GLU A 214 -43.02 -4.85 43.62
C GLU A 214 -43.45 -6.27 44.11
N GLU A 215 -42.48 -7.11 44.51
CA GLU A 215 -42.46 -8.20 45.55
C GLU A 215 -43.60 -9.29 45.63
N GLU A 216 -43.48 -10.52 46.18
CA GLU A 216 -42.71 -11.18 47.26
C GLU A 216 -42.60 -12.72 47.05
N GLU A 217 -41.69 -13.35 47.81
CA GLU A 217 -41.43 -14.79 48.00
C GLU A 217 -42.45 -15.54 48.90
N GLU A 218 -42.58 -16.88 48.77
CA GLU A 218 -42.30 -17.85 49.87
C GLU A 218 -42.56 -19.34 49.49
N VAL A 219 -41.53 -20.18 49.71
CA VAL A 219 -41.43 -21.48 50.42
C VAL A 219 -42.44 -22.66 50.15
N GLY A 220 -41.89 -23.86 49.83
CA GLY A 220 -42.56 -25.17 49.56
C GLY A 220 -43.03 -26.00 50.78
N PRO A 221 -43.12 -27.37 50.80
CA PRO A 221 -42.61 -28.41 49.87
C PRO A 221 -43.49 -29.69 49.63
N SER A 222 -42.94 -30.65 48.85
CA SER A 222 -43.09 -32.14 48.93
C SER A 222 -44.09 -32.95 48.05
N GLN A 223 -43.47 -33.68 47.11
CA GLN A 223 -43.60 -35.12 46.77
C GLN A 223 -44.63 -35.66 45.74
N ALA A 224 -44.02 -36.17 44.65
CA ALA A 224 -44.21 -37.49 44.03
C ALA A 224 -45.27 -37.69 42.92
N LYS A 225 -44.80 -37.68 41.65
CA LYS A 225 -44.95 -38.86 40.77
C LYS A 225 -44.00 -38.86 39.56
N ARG A 226 -43.21 -39.93 39.56
CA ARG A 226 -42.27 -40.47 38.57
C ARG A 226 -42.82 -40.53 37.13
N ALA A 227 -42.10 -39.95 36.17
CA ALA A 227 -42.03 -40.45 34.79
C ALA A 227 -40.62 -40.15 34.24
N ARG A 228 -39.90 -41.24 33.93
CA ARG A 228 -38.54 -41.23 33.37
C ARG A 228 -38.59 -40.70 31.94
N LEU A 229 -37.89 -39.60 31.67
CA LEU A 229 -37.36 -39.28 30.34
C LEU A 229 -35.87 -38.99 30.51
N SER A 230 -35.09 -39.66 29.67
CA SER A 230 -33.65 -39.79 29.72
C SER A 230 -32.93 -38.45 29.83
N GLN A 231 -31.98 -38.38 30.79
CA GLN A 231 -30.99 -37.31 30.86
C GLN A 231 -30.09 -37.39 29.63
N GLN A 232 -30.25 -36.43 28.73
CA GLN A 232 -29.22 -36.05 27.77
C GLN A 232 -28.31 -35.03 28.49
N PRO A 233 -26.97 -35.13 28.40
CA PRO A 233 -26.10 -34.11 28.99
C PRO A 233 -26.43 -32.76 28.38
N PRO A 234 -26.36 -31.63 29.13
CA PRO A 234 -26.64 -30.33 28.53
C PRO A 234 -25.66 -30.15 27.37
N ALA A 235 -26.21 -30.08 26.15
CA ALA A 235 -25.49 -29.60 25.00
C ALA A 235 -24.86 -28.27 25.42
N GLN A 236 -23.53 -28.19 25.35
CA GLN A 236 -22.84 -26.92 25.43
C GLN A 236 -23.50 -26.03 24.39
N VAL A 237 -24.29 -25.07 24.87
CA VAL A 237 -24.84 -24.03 24.03
C VAL A 237 -23.64 -23.22 23.59
N THR A 238 -23.16 -23.52 22.39
CA THR A 238 -22.19 -22.68 21.70
C THR A 238 -22.76 -21.27 21.74
N PRO A 239 -22.08 -20.28 22.36
CA PRO A 239 -22.60 -18.93 22.42
C PRO A 239 -22.87 -18.48 21.00
N THR A 240 -24.04 -17.89 20.76
CA THR A 240 -24.30 -17.25 19.46
C THR A 240 -23.21 -16.20 19.23
N ALA A 241 -22.83 -15.91 17.98
CA ALA A 241 -21.75 -14.94 17.69
C ALA A 241 -21.90 -13.61 18.46
N GLN A 242 -23.14 -13.16 18.70
CA GLN A 242 -23.47 -11.98 19.51
C GLN A 242 -23.18 -12.13 21.02
N GLN A 243 -23.28 -13.34 21.59
CA GLN A 243 -22.92 -13.61 22.98
C GLN A 243 -21.40 -13.77 23.17
N ALA A 244 -20.69 -14.26 22.15
CA ALA A 244 -19.22 -14.26 22.14
C ALA A 244 -18.67 -12.83 22.05
N GLU A 245 -19.31 -11.96 21.26
CA GLU A 245 -18.95 -10.54 21.13
C GLU A 245 -19.22 -9.69 22.39
N LEU A 246 -20.00 -10.19 23.35
CA LEU A 246 -20.32 -9.54 24.62
C LEU A 246 -19.61 -10.13 25.84
N GLN A 247 -18.62 -11.03 25.64
CA GLN A 247 -17.83 -11.58 26.75
C GLN A 247 -17.17 -10.48 27.58
N GLU A 248 -17.04 -10.70 28.89
CA GLU A 248 -16.31 -9.80 29.78
C GLU A 248 -14.85 -9.65 29.32
N GLY A 249 -14.33 -8.42 29.35
CA GLY A 249 -12.99 -8.12 28.89
C GLY A 249 -12.67 -6.63 28.94
N PRO A 250 -11.38 -6.27 28.91
CA PRO A 250 -10.93 -4.89 29.07
C PRO A 250 -11.47 -3.95 27.97
N LEU A 251 -11.82 -4.48 26.79
CA LEU A 251 -12.35 -3.71 25.66
C LEU A 251 -13.87 -3.85 25.50
N LYS A 252 -14.58 -4.43 26.48
CA LYS A 252 -16.05 -4.59 26.44
C LYS A 252 -16.79 -3.29 26.12
N GLY A 253 -16.37 -2.17 26.72
CA GLY A 253 -16.99 -0.86 26.47
C GLY A 253 -16.75 -0.32 25.05
N LEU A 254 -15.64 -0.71 24.39
CA LEU A 254 -15.38 -0.38 22.99
C LEU A 254 -16.19 -1.30 22.06
N ARG A 255 -16.24 -2.60 22.34
CA ARG A 255 -17.06 -3.57 21.59
C ARG A 255 -18.55 -3.19 21.63
N ALA A 256 -19.08 -2.89 22.81
CA ALA A 256 -20.48 -2.51 22.99
C ALA A 256 -20.89 -1.29 22.13
N ARG A 257 -19.98 -0.31 21.97
CA ARG A 257 -20.19 0.86 21.12
C ARG A 257 -20.25 0.51 19.62
N LEU A 258 -19.60 -0.57 19.19
CA LEU A 258 -19.59 -1.00 17.79
C LEU A 258 -20.75 -1.93 17.42
N LEU A 259 -21.42 -2.56 18.40
CA LEU A 259 -22.49 -3.53 18.14
C LEU A 259 -23.68 -2.92 17.38
N GLN A 260 -23.97 -1.64 17.56
CA GLN A 260 -25.00 -0.92 16.81
C GLN A 260 -24.64 -0.74 15.32
N HIS A 261 -23.38 -0.96 14.97
CA HIS A 261 -22.82 -0.83 13.63
C HIS A 261 -22.26 -2.16 13.11
N LYS A 262 -22.65 -3.31 13.68
CA LYS A 262 -22.06 -4.64 13.37
C LYS A 262 -22.08 -5.04 11.89
N ASP A 263 -22.95 -4.42 11.10
CA ASP A 263 -23.07 -4.69 9.66
C ASP A 263 -22.05 -3.88 8.83
N SER A 264 -21.35 -2.91 9.45
CA SER A 264 -20.24 -2.19 8.83
C SER A 264 -18.99 -3.08 8.73
N PRO A 265 -18.32 -3.12 7.56
CA PRO A 265 -17.02 -3.77 7.42
C PRO A 265 -15.96 -3.22 8.39
N THR A 266 -15.94 -1.91 8.63
CA THR A 266 -15.01 -1.27 9.57
C THR A 266 -15.32 -1.69 11.01
N ALA A 267 -16.59 -1.73 11.40
CA ALA A 267 -16.98 -2.20 12.73
C ALA A 267 -16.61 -3.67 12.95
N GLN A 268 -16.83 -4.53 11.96
CA GLN A 268 -16.43 -5.94 12.02
C GLN A 268 -14.92 -6.11 12.16
N ALA A 269 -14.13 -5.38 11.37
CA ALA A 269 -12.67 -5.40 11.48
C ALA A 269 -12.21 -4.98 12.88
N ARG A 270 -12.80 -3.92 13.45
CA ARG A 270 -12.48 -3.44 14.80
C ARG A 270 -12.93 -4.40 15.91
N LEU A 271 -14.11 -5.01 15.79
CA LEU A 271 -14.57 -6.05 16.72
C LEU A 271 -13.62 -7.26 16.71
N LYS A 272 -13.19 -7.70 15.53
CA LYS A 272 -12.19 -8.77 15.37
C LYS A 272 -10.85 -8.37 15.99
N ALA A 273 -10.38 -7.14 15.74
CA ALA A 273 -9.17 -6.61 16.33
C ALA A 273 -9.21 -6.68 17.87
N TYR A 274 -10.29 -6.18 18.48
CA TYR A 274 -10.47 -6.20 19.93
C TYR A 274 -10.51 -7.62 20.49
N SER A 275 -11.17 -8.54 19.80
CA SER A 275 -11.23 -9.94 20.21
C SER A 275 -9.83 -10.61 20.18
N CYS A 276 -9.02 -10.34 19.14
CA CYS A 276 -7.63 -10.80 19.06
C CYS A 276 -6.76 -10.20 20.17
N LEU A 277 -6.89 -8.89 20.42
CA LEU A 277 -6.16 -8.18 21.47
C LEU A 277 -6.47 -8.73 22.87
N GLU A 278 -7.75 -8.91 23.19
CA GLU A 278 -8.19 -9.46 24.48
C GLU A 278 -7.74 -10.92 24.65
N LYS A 279 -7.83 -11.74 23.60
CA LYS A 279 -7.33 -13.12 23.62
C LYS A 279 -5.82 -13.16 23.86
N GLY A 280 -5.05 -12.36 23.14
CA GLY A 280 -3.60 -12.25 23.32
C GLY A 280 -3.23 -11.79 24.72
N ALA A 281 -3.93 -10.77 25.25
CA ALA A 281 -3.77 -10.28 26.61
C ALA A 281 -4.06 -11.37 27.66
N ALA A 282 -5.16 -12.10 27.50
CA ALA A 282 -5.52 -13.20 28.39
C ALA A 282 -4.48 -14.32 28.39
N MET A 283 -3.94 -14.68 27.21
CA MET A 283 -2.90 -15.70 27.08
C MET A 283 -1.60 -15.28 27.78
N VAL A 284 -1.09 -14.08 27.51
CA VAL A 284 0.16 -13.61 28.14
C VAL A 284 0.02 -13.45 29.66
N THR A 285 -1.15 -13.03 30.15
CA THR A 285 -1.39 -12.84 31.59
C THR A 285 -1.63 -14.14 32.34
N THR A 286 -2.45 -15.05 31.78
CA THR A 286 -2.75 -16.36 32.39
C THR A 286 -1.50 -17.25 32.43
N GLY A 287 -0.67 -17.19 31.39
CA GLY A 287 0.63 -17.85 31.33
C GLY A 287 1.72 -17.15 32.17
N GLY A 288 1.38 -16.16 32.99
CA GLY A 288 2.34 -15.47 33.86
C GLY A 288 3.49 -14.79 33.12
N TYR A 289 3.26 -14.35 31.88
CA TYR A 289 4.26 -13.77 30.98
C TYR A 289 5.45 -14.71 30.69
N GLN A 290 5.21 -16.01 30.57
CA GLN A 290 6.24 -17.01 30.21
C GLN A 290 6.10 -17.55 28.79
N GLU A 291 4.87 -17.63 28.27
CA GLU A 291 4.56 -18.23 26.96
C GLU A 291 4.40 -17.18 25.86
N GLY A 292 4.98 -17.44 24.68
CA GLY A 292 5.01 -16.50 23.56
C GLY A 292 3.75 -16.49 22.67
N GLU A 293 2.88 -17.50 22.77
CA GLU A 293 1.72 -17.66 21.87
C GLU A 293 0.73 -16.48 21.89
N GLY A 294 0.64 -15.77 23.02
CA GLY A 294 -0.20 -14.59 23.15
C GLY A 294 0.33 -13.39 22.35
N VAL A 295 1.62 -13.33 22.03
CA VAL A 295 2.25 -12.21 21.29
C VAL A 295 1.74 -12.14 19.86
N GLU A 296 1.57 -13.30 19.20
CA GLU A 296 1.02 -13.35 17.83
C GLU A 296 -0.42 -12.82 17.78
N HIS A 297 -1.24 -13.16 18.78
CA HIS A 297 -2.62 -12.67 18.88
C HIS A 297 -2.68 -11.15 19.16
N LEU A 298 -1.77 -10.63 19.99
CA LEU A 298 -1.64 -9.18 20.19
C LEU A 298 -1.28 -8.48 18.87
N LEU A 299 -0.34 -9.03 18.09
CA LEU A 299 0.03 -8.48 16.80
C LEU A 299 -1.10 -8.52 15.78
N GLU A 300 -1.79 -9.65 15.63
CA GLU A 300 -2.96 -9.75 14.75
C GLU A 300 -4.01 -8.70 15.12
N GLY A 301 -4.21 -8.47 16.42
CA GLY A 301 -5.07 -7.42 16.94
C GLY A 301 -4.61 -6.00 16.58
N LEU A 302 -3.31 -5.70 16.69
CA LEU A 302 -2.73 -4.40 16.29
C LEU A 302 -2.83 -4.17 14.78
N ILE A 303 -2.60 -5.22 13.98
CA ILE A 303 -2.67 -5.19 12.51
C ILE A 303 -4.10 -4.92 12.05
N LEU A 304 -5.09 -5.62 12.61
CA LEU A 304 -6.51 -5.38 12.32
C LEU A 304 -7.00 -4.02 12.85
N ALA A 305 -6.36 -3.49 13.89
CA ALA A 305 -6.59 -2.13 14.37
C ALA A 305 -5.80 -1.06 13.58
N GLU A 306 -4.99 -1.47 12.60
CA GLU A 306 -4.19 -0.59 11.75
C GLU A 306 -3.23 0.31 12.55
N ALA A 307 -2.75 -0.15 13.71
CA ALA A 307 -2.00 0.64 14.68
C ALA A 307 -0.50 0.73 14.32
N VAL A 308 -0.14 1.61 13.37
CA VAL A 308 1.25 1.79 12.93
C VAL A 308 2.07 2.78 13.77
N ASP A 309 1.41 3.66 14.53
CA ASP A 309 2.07 4.68 15.35
C ASP A 309 2.50 4.10 16.71
N PRO A 310 3.73 4.37 17.20
CA PRO A 310 4.17 3.89 18.51
C PRO A 310 3.26 4.32 19.66
N ASP A 311 2.70 5.53 19.63
CA ASP A 311 1.81 6.03 20.67
C ASP A 311 0.48 5.26 20.67
N ASP A 312 -0.04 4.90 19.50
CA ASP A 312 -1.23 4.06 19.37
C ASP A 312 -0.96 2.64 19.88
N VAL A 313 0.15 2.02 19.45
CA VAL A 313 0.56 0.69 19.91
C VAL A 313 0.74 0.67 21.43
N ASN A 314 1.48 1.63 21.99
CA ASN A 314 1.69 1.74 23.43
C ASN A 314 0.39 2.02 24.18
N THR A 315 -0.50 2.83 23.59
CA THR A 315 -1.82 3.12 24.14
C THR A 315 -2.65 1.85 24.26
N ILE A 316 -2.73 1.06 23.18
CA ILE A 316 -3.49 -0.19 23.13
C ILE A 316 -2.93 -1.20 24.14
N LEU A 317 -1.61 -1.39 24.18
CA LEU A 317 -1.00 -2.41 25.04
C LEU A 317 -1.06 -2.05 26.53
N TYR A 318 -0.87 -0.77 26.89
CA TYR A 318 -0.52 -0.41 28.26
C TYR A 318 -1.49 0.54 28.98
N ARG A 319 -2.34 1.28 28.27
CA ARG A 319 -3.28 2.17 28.98
C ARG A 319 -4.33 1.37 29.73
N GLN A 320 -4.74 1.90 30.88
CA GLN A 320 -5.78 1.34 31.73
C GLN A 320 -7.15 1.23 31.03
N SER A 321 -7.45 2.15 30.11
CA SER A 321 -8.68 2.12 29.31
C SER A 321 -8.61 1.13 28.13
N TRP A 322 -7.49 0.41 27.99
CA TRP A 322 -7.23 -0.60 26.96
C TRP A 322 -6.78 -1.90 27.64
N LEU A 323 -5.73 -2.59 27.16
CA LEU A 323 -5.36 -3.91 27.67
C LEU A 323 -4.68 -3.90 29.03
N HIS A 324 -4.12 -2.77 29.46
CA HIS A 324 -3.46 -2.61 30.75
C HIS A 324 -2.40 -3.69 31.05
N LEU A 325 -1.59 -4.06 30.05
CA LEU A 325 -0.53 -5.05 30.25
C LEU A 325 0.61 -4.48 31.10
N ASP A 326 1.29 -5.35 31.84
CA ASP A 326 2.51 -5.00 32.55
C ASP A 326 3.67 -4.87 31.55
N ARG A 327 4.09 -3.63 31.27
CA ARG A 327 5.15 -3.32 30.29
C ARG A 327 6.48 -4.04 30.60
N PRO A 328 7.06 -3.94 31.81
CA PRO A 328 8.26 -4.69 32.17
C PRO A 328 8.14 -6.20 31.91
N LYS A 329 7.01 -6.82 32.27
CA LYS A 329 6.82 -8.26 32.07
C LYS A 329 6.66 -8.64 30.61
N LEU A 330 5.95 -7.85 29.81
CA LEU A 330 5.83 -8.10 28.36
C LEU A 330 7.19 -7.96 27.65
N HIS A 331 7.99 -6.97 28.06
CA HIS A 331 9.37 -6.82 27.57
C HIS A 331 10.22 -8.03 27.96
N GLN A 332 10.16 -8.45 29.23
CA GLN A 332 10.89 -9.64 29.69
C GLN A 332 10.47 -10.89 28.92
N LEU A 333 9.17 -11.13 28.73
CA LEU A 333 8.64 -12.23 27.94
C LEU A 333 9.25 -12.25 26.53
N THR A 334 9.12 -11.14 25.79
CA THR A 334 9.63 -11.05 24.42
C THR A 334 11.15 -11.21 24.36
N SER A 335 11.91 -10.64 25.29
CA SER A 335 13.36 -10.85 25.38
C SER A 335 13.73 -12.30 25.65
N THR A 336 13.04 -13.00 26.57
CA THR A 336 13.29 -14.41 26.85
C THR A 336 12.95 -15.30 25.66
N GLN A 337 11.85 -15.01 24.96
CA GLN A 337 11.48 -15.73 23.73
C GLN A 337 12.53 -15.53 22.63
N LEU A 338 13.05 -14.31 22.46
CA LEU A 338 14.12 -14.02 21.50
C LEU A 338 15.48 -14.62 21.87
N GLN A 339 15.75 -14.86 23.16
CA GLN A 339 16.94 -15.62 23.57
C GLN A 339 16.84 -17.10 23.16
N ALA A 340 15.64 -17.67 23.20
CA ALA A 340 15.39 -19.06 22.80
C ALA A 340 15.28 -19.21 21.27
N ASN A 341 14.64 -18.25 20.61
CA ASN A 341 14.46 -18.18 19.17
C ASN A 341 14.70 -16.73 18.67
N PRO A 342 15.95 -16.40 18.28
CA PRO A 342 16.31 -15.05 17.83
C PRO A 342 15.50 -14.55 16.64
N ASP A 343 15.02 -15.46 15.79
CA ASP A 343 14.32 -15.14 14.55
C ASP A 343 12.79 -15.17 14.72
N SER A 344 12.29 -15.07 15.95
CA SER A 344 10.84 -14.98 16.23
C SER A 344 10.27 -13.66 15.74
N THR A 345 9.78 -13.64 14.49
CA THR A 345 9.21 -12.44 13.86
C THR A 345 8.05 -11.80 14.63
N PRO A 346 7.15 -12.52 15.35
CA PRO A 346 6.15 -11.87 16.19
C PRO A 346 6.79 -11.10 17.37
N CYS A 347 7.81 -11.66 18.01
CA CYS A 347 8.48 -10.99 19.13
C CYS A 347 9.31 -9.80 18.65
N LEU A 348 10.00 -9.93 17.52
CA LEU A 348 10.76 -8.84 16.91
C LEU A 348 9.83 -7.70 16.47
N LEU A 349 8.73 -8.02 15.77
CA LEU A 349 7.79 -7.01 15.25
C LEU A 349 7.10 -6.25 16.38
N ILE A 350 6.61 -6.93 17.43
CA ILE A 350 5.96 -6.21 18.53
C ILE A 350 6.94 -5.30 19.27
N GLN A 351 8.22 -5.68 19.41
CA GLN A 351 9.24 -4.80 19.97
C GLN A 351 9.52 -3.62 19.05
N ALA A 352 9.69 -3.85 17.74
CA ALA A 352 9.94 -2.82 16.75
C ALA A 352 8.81 -1.77 16.70
N LEU A 353 7.55 -2.21 16.71
CA LEU A 353 6.39 -1.31 16.66
C LEU A 353 6.29 -0.38 17.87
N GLN A 354 6.83 -0.77 19.02
CA GLN A 354 6.81 0.02 20.25
C GLN A 354 7.97 1.01 20.36
N LEU A 355 9.01 0.87 19.54
CA LEU A 355 10.12 1.81 19.51
C LEU A 355 9.63 3.20 19.08
N PRO A 356 10.16 4.29 19.64
CA PRO A 356 9.88 5.64 19.17
C PRO A 356 10.21 5.79 17.68
N LEU A 357 9.52 6.71 17.00
CA LEU A 357 9.84 7.07 15.61
C LEU A 357 11.31 7.50 15.51
N GLY A 358 12.03 6.95 14.53
CA GLY A 358 13.45 7.18 14.34
C GLY A 358 14.18 6.00 13.68
N HIS A 359 15.48 6.19 13.45
CA HIS A 359 16.32 5.20 12.76
C HIS A 359 16.38 3.84 13.47
N SER A 360 16.34 3.80 14.80
CA SER A 360 16.35 2.51 15.53
C SER A 360 15.09 1.70 15.26
N ARG A 361 13.92 2.37 15.17
CA ARG A 361 12.67 1.72 14.78
C ARG A 361 12.73 1.24 13.33
N GLN A 362 13.23 2.08 12.44
CA GLN A 362 13.41 1.73 11.02
C GLN A 362 14.27 0.46 10.89
N GLN A 363 15.46 0.43 11.48
CA GLN A 363 16.37 -0.73 11.45
C GLN A 363 15.74 -1.99 12.03
N ALA A 364 14.95 -1.86 13.12
CA ALA A 364 14.26 -2.99 13.70
C ALA A 364 13.15 -3.54 12.78
N ILE A 365 12.41 -2.67 12.08
CA ILE A 365 11.40 -3.09 11.12
C ILE A 365 12.05 -3.70 9.86
N ASP A 366 13.12 -3.10 9.34
CA ASP A 366 13.90 -3.66 8.22
C ASP A 366 14.40 -5.07 8.55
N HIS A 367 14.95 -5.27 9.76
CA HIS A 367 15.39 -6.58 10.22
C HIS A 367 14.26 -7.61 10.29
N VAL A 368 13.06 -7.20 10.74
CA VAL A 368 11.88 -8.08 10.71
C VAL A 368 11.53 -8.48 9.28
N ILE A 369 11.54 -7.52 8.33
CA ILE A 369 11.24 -7.79 6.92
C ILE A 369 12.23 -8.80 6.35
N ASP A 370 13.53 -8.63 6.60
CA ASP A 370 14.57 -9.53 6.12
C ASP A 370 14.31 -10.98 6.57
N ILE A 371 14.00 -11.18 7.86
CA ILE A 371 13.71 -12.52 8.41
C ILE A 371 12.43 -13.09 7.81
N VAL A 372 11.34 -12.29 7.75
CA VAL A 372 10.07 -12.73 7.18
C VAL A 372 10.24 -13.16 5.72
N LEU A 373 11.00 -12.41 4.92
CA LEU A 373 11.28 -12.75 3.53
C LEU A 373 12.20 -13.98 3.40
N GLN A 374 13.18 -14.13 4.30
CA GLN A 374 14.07 -15.29 4.34
C GLN A 374 13.31 -16.60 4.63
N HIS A 375 12.33 -16.55 5.54
CA HIS A 375 11.48 -17.68 5.89
C HIS A 375 10.28 -17.87 4.95
N GLY A 376 9.93 -16.87 4.15
CA GLY A 376 8.85 -16.93 3.17
C GLY A 376 7.49 -17.26 3.79
N GLU A 377 6.63 -17.96 3.05
CA GLU A 377 5.24 -18.28 3.45
C GLU A 377 5.12 -19.10 4.74
N THR A 378 6.21 -19.72 5.19
CA THR A 378 6.24 -20.47 6.46
C THR A 378 6.35 -19.58 7.69
N ASP A 379 6.73 -18.31 7.51
CA ASP A 379 6.80 -17.34 8.59
C ASP A 379 5.39 -16.88 9.00
N PRO A 380 5.06 -16.84 10.32
CA PRO A 380 3.73 -16.42 10.77
C PRO A 380 3.38 -15.00 10.34
N MET A 381 4.36 -14.12 10.14
CA MET A 381 4.16 -12.72 9.77
C MET A 381 4.20 -12.47 8.25
N TYR A 382 4.47 -13.49 7.41
CA TYR A 382 4.54 -13.33 5.95
C TYR A 382 3.22 -12.80 5.35
N LYS A 383 2.08 -13.30 5.83
CA LYS A 383 0.74 -12.85 5.44
C LYS A 383 0.46 -11.37 5.80
N HIS A 384 1.32 -10.75 6.60
CA HIS A 384 1.19 -9.37 7.08
C HIS A 384 2.26 -8.43 6.52
N LEU A 385 3.04 -8.84 5.52
CA LEU A 385 4.09 -8.00 4.91
C LEU A 385 3.58 -6.61 4.49
N ALA A 386 2.36 -6.51 3.95
CA ALA A 386 1.76 -5.22 3.61
C ALA A 386 1.67 -4.26 4.80
N TYR A 387 1.34 -4.77 5.99
CA TYR A 387 1.30 -3.98 7.22
C TYR A 387 2.71 -3.61 7.70
N ILE A 388 3.67 -4.55 7.64
CA ILE A 388 5.04 -4.31 8.11
C ILE A 388 5.72 -3.23 7.25
N TYR A 389 5.58 -3.32 5.92
CA TYR A 389 6.03 -2.27 5.00
C TYR A 389 5.28 -0.94 5.18
N CYS A 390 4.00 -0.97 5.52
CA CYS A 390 3.25 0.25 5.88
C CYS A 390 3.85 0.94 7.11
N ALA A 391 4.14 0.18 8.17
CA ALA A 391 4.78 0.69 9.38
C ALA A 391 6.20 1.21 9.11
N LEU A 392 6.94 0.57 8.20
CA LEU A 392 8.23 1.07 7.71
C LEU A 392 8.07 2.41 7.00
N GLY A 393 7.14 2.51 6.04
CA GLY A 393 6.87 3.73 5.29
C GLY A 393 6.49 4.90 6.20
N TYR A 394 5.61 4.65 7.18
CA TYR A 394 5.26 5.63 8.21
C TYR A 394 6.48 6.08 9.02
N THR A 395 7.32 5.13 9.45
CA THR A 395 8.52 5.43 10.25
C THR A 395 9.54 6.24 9.45
N ILE A 396 9.80 5.87 8.19
CA ILE A 396 10.71 6.59 7.29
C ILE A 396 10.22 8.01 7.06
N TRP A 397 8.92 8.17 6.80
CA TRP A 397 8.29 9.47 6.56
C TRP A 397 8.51 10.42 7.74
N ASP A 398 8.21 9.97 8.96
CA ASP A 398 8.34 10.83 10.13
C ASP A 398 9.80 11.13 10.48
N THR A 399 10.68 10.14 10.30
CA THR A 399 12.11 10.26 10.62
C THR A 399 12.85 11.18 9.66
N THR A 400 12.64 11.00 8.35
CA THR A 400 13.44 11.67 7.31
C THR A 400 12.77 12.92 6.75
N ARG A 401 11.44 13.02 6.86
CA ARG A 401 10.61 13.99 6.14
C ARG A 401 10.84 13.96 4.63
N GLN A 402 11.29 12.81 4.10
CA GLN A 402 11.52 12.60 2.67
C GLN A 402 10.45 11.68 2.10
N PRO A 403 9.69 12.11 1.08
CA PRO A 403 8.54 11.35 0.59
C PRO A 403 8.95 10.15 -0.24
N ALA A 404 10.04 10.24 -0.99
CA ALA A 404 10.44 9.18 -1.91
C ALA A 404 10.78 7.84 -1.19
N PRO A 405 11.60 7.82 -0.13
CA PRO A 405 11.87 6.57 0.59
C PRO A 405 10.61 5.98 1.27
N ALA A 406 9.73 6.83 1.81
CA ALA A 406 8.48 6.39 2.42
C ALA A 406 7.54 5.77 1.37
N LEU A 407 7.39 6.41 0.22
CA LEU A 407 6.59 5.90 -0.89
C LEU A 407 7.15 4.59 -1.46
N SER A 408 8.47 4.38 -1.43
CA SER A 408 9.07 3.10 -1.82
C SER A 408 8.62 1.96 -0.90
N ALA A 409 8.57 2.19 0.42
CA ALA A 409 8.05 1.21 1.36
C ALA A 409 6.53 1.00 1.17
N CYS A 410 5.77 2.08 0.92
CA CYS A 410 4.35 1.96 0.59
C CYS A 410 4.12 1.15 -0.69
N ALA A 411 4.97 1.32 -1.72
CA ALA A 411 4.92 0.54 -2.95
C ALA A 411 5.08 -0.96 -2.66
N SER A 412 6.10 -1.34 -1.89
CA SER A 412 6.30 -2.72 -1.45
C SER A 412 5.08 -3.26 -0.69
N ALA A 413 4.46 -2.46 0.18
CA ALA A 413 3.24 -2.86 0.86
C ALA A 413 2.08 -3.14 -0.12
N LEU A 414 1.87 -2.28 -1.12
CA LEU A 414 0.80 -2.45 -2.12
C LEU A 414 1.05 -3.62 -3.07
N MET A 415 2.31 -4.01 -3.30
CA MET A 415 2.62 -5.24 -4.04
C MET A 415 2.15 -6.49 -3.29
N HIS A 416 2.23 -6.49 -1.96
CA HIS A 416 1.72 -7.61 -1.14
C HIS A 416 0.20 -7.57 -0.95
N LYS A 417 -0.38 -6.37 -0.88
CA LYS A 417 -1.83 -6.18 -0.78
C LYS A 417 -2.24 -4.83 -1.37
N SER A 418 -2.79 -4.84 -2.58
CA SER A 418 -3.11 -3.64 -3.36
C SER A 418 -4.24 -2.80 -2.77
N ASP A 419 -5.13 -3.41 -1.98
CA ASP A 419 -6.24 -2.76 -1.29
C ASP A 419 -5.94 -2.47 0.20
N HIS A 420 -4.67 -2.48 0.61
CA HIS A 420 -4.29 -2.21 2.00
C HIS A 420 -4.54 -0.74 2.37
N LEU A 421 -5.69 -0.50 3.01
CA LEU A 421 -6.22 0.85 3.29
C LEU A 421 -5.23 1.78 4.01
N PRO A 422 -4.50 1.37 5.06
CA PRO A 422 -3.51 2.24 5.69
C PRO A 422 -2.43 2.69 4.71
N THR A 423 -1.94 1.77 3.87
CA THR A 423 -0.89 2.08 2.89
C THR A 423 -1.40 3.04 1.82
N LEU A 424 -2.62 2.85 1.32
CA LEU A 424 -3.23 3.77 0.35
C LEU A 424 -3.35 5.19 0.93
N PHE A 425 -3.80 5.31 2.18
CA PHE A 425 -3.90 6.58 2.87
C PHE A 425 -2.52 7.26 3.06
N PHE A 426 -1.51 6.52 3.52
CA PHE A 426 -0.15 7.06 3.68
C PHE A 426 0.52 7.40 2.35
N THR A 427 0.25 6.64 1.29
CA THR A 427 0.70 6.95 -0.07
C THR A 427 0.16 8.30 -0.52
N ALA A 428 -1.12 8.56 -0.25
CA ALA A 428 -1.75 9.84 -0.56
C ALA A 428 -1.14 11.00 0.26
N LEU A 429 -0.89 10.79 1.56
CA LEU A 429 -0.23 11.79 2.41
C LEU A 429 1.19 12.12 1.95
N CYS A 430 2.02 11.11 1.68
CA CYS A 430 3.40 11.34 1.21
C CYS A 430 3.41 12.02 -0.17
N SER A 431 2.42 11.75 -1.02
CA SER A 431 2.28 12.38 -2.33
C SER A 431 1.99 13.88 -2.24
N MET A 432 1.47 14.38 -1.12
CA MET A 432 1.19 15.82 -0.93
C MET A 432 2.45 16.67 -1.07
N ASP A 433 3.59 16.15 -0.62
CA ASP A 433 4.87 16.86 -0.63
C ASP A 433 5.61 16.71 -1.96
N LEU A 434 5.06 15.91 -2.89
CA LEU A 434 5.62 15.71 -4.23
C LEU A 434 4.82 16.42 -5.32
N SER A 435 3.52 16.17 -5.36
CA SER A 435 2.67 16.61 -6.46
C SER A 435 1.20 16.61 -6.06
N VAL A 436 0.57 17.79 -6.12
CA VAL A 436 -0.85 17.94 -5.84
C VAL A 436 -1.76 17.08 -6.74
N PRO A 437 -1.57 17.04 -8.07
CA PRO A 437 -2.33 16.12 -8.93
C PRO A 437 -2.19 14.65 -8.51
N GLN A 438 -0.99 14.23 -8.13
CA GLN A 438 -0.74 12.86 -7.68
C GLN A 438 -1.43 12.57 -6.34
N ALA A 439 -1.26 13.44 -5.35
CA ALA A 439 -1.93 13.34 -4.06
C ALA A 439 -3.45 13.26 -4.23
N ASN A 440 -4.03 14.10 -5.09
CA ASN A 440 -5.46 14.05 -5.40
C ASN A 440 -5.90 12.71 -5.96
N ARG A 441 -5.17 12.14 -6.93
CA ARG A 441 -5.46 10.81 -7.47
C ARG A 441 -5.40 9.73 -6.39
N GLN A 442 -4.38 9.77 -5.54
CA GLN A 442 -4.18 8.79 -4.47
C GLN A 442 -5.27 8.89 -3.39
N PHE A 443 -5.66 10.10 -3.00
CA PHE A 443 -6.78 10.27 -2.07
C PHE A 443 -8.12 9.83 -2.67
N HIS A 444 -8.38 10.13 -3.95
CA HIS A 444 -9.56 9.62 -4.63
C HIS A 444 -9.57 8.09 -4.64
N HIS A 445 -8.45 7.46 -4.97
CA HIS A 445 -8.32 6.01 -4.95
C HIS A 445 -8.63 5.45 -3.55
N TYR A 446 -8.03 6.02 -2.49
CA TYR A 446 -8.31 5.65 -1.11
C TYR A 446 -9.80 5.79 -0.75
N ILE A 447 -10.44 6.92 -1.07
CA ILE A 447 -11.85 7.18 -0.78
C ILE A 447 -12.77 6.19 -1.51
N HIS A 448 -12.42 5.79 -2.74
CA HIS A 448 -13.18 4.80 -3.49
C HIS A 448 -13.01 3.37 -2.97
N THR A 449 -11.86 3.05 -2.37
CA THR A 449 -11.57 1.71 -1.82
C THR A 449 -12.03 1.55 -0.38
N ALA A 450 -11.95 2.60 0.44
CA ALA A 450 -12.27 2.53 1.86
C ALA A 450 -13.79 2.50 2.13
N PRO A 451 -14.26 1.75 3.15
CA PRO A 451 -15.62 1.88 3.64
C PRO A 451 -15.91 3.32 4.08
N THR A 452 -17.12 3.82 3.83
CA THR A 452 -17.48 5.24 4.08
C THR A 452 -17.37 5.68 5.54
N ASP A 453 -17.41 4.73 6.47
CA ASP A 453 -17.31 4.94 7.92
C ASP A 453 -15.90 4.62 8.47
N HIS A 454 -14.95 4.31 7.58
CA HIS A 454 -13.54 4.18 7.90
C HIS A 454 -13.00 5.50 8.47
N ASP A 455 -12.14 5.39 9.48
CA ASP A 455 -11.70 6.54 10.26
C ASP A 455 -10.87 7.55 9.46
N GLY A 456 -10.07 7.08 8.50
CA GLY A 456 -9.30 7.89 7.56
C GLY A 456 -10.11 8.56 6.44
N VAL A 457 -11.35 8.18 6.15
CA VAL A 457 -12.15 8.80 5.06
C VAL A 457 -12.44 10.29 5.31
N PRO A 458 -12.90 10.71 6.50
CA PRO A 458 -13.01 12.13 6.82
C PRO A 458 -11.68 12.88 6.68
N TYR A 459 -10.57 12.26 7.08
CA TYR A 459 -9.24 12.86 6.91
C TYR A 459 -8.90 13.02 5.44
N ALA A 460 -9.13 12.00 4.61
CA ALA A 460 -8.87 12.05 3.18
C ALA A 460 -9.68 13.16 2.51
N HIS A 461 -10.95 13.36 2.88
CA HIS A 461 -11.74 14.48 2.36
C HIS A 461 -11.21 15.85 2.83
N TYR A 462 -10.84 16.00 4.11
CA TYR A 462 -10.21 17.24 4.58
C TYR A 462 -8.81 17.46 3.97
N TYR A 463 -8.04 16.40 3.72
CA TYR A 463 -6.74 16.51 3.09
C TYR A 463 -6.85 16.76 1.60
N MET A 464 -7.73 16.09 0.84
CA MET A 464 -8.04 16.45 -0.55
C MET A 464 -8.42 17.92 -0.67
N TYR A 465 -9.29 18.37 0.22
CA TYR A 465 -9.63 19.76 0.36
C TYR A 465 -8.38 20.64 0.55
N LEU A 466 -7.48 20.29 1.47
CA LEU A 466 -6.24 21.02 1.70
C LEU A 466 -5.22 20.88 0.55
N VAL A 467 -5.18 19.76 -0.16
CA VAL A 467 -4.31 19.47 -1.30
C VAL A 467 -4.72 20.30 -2.51
N ILE A 468 -6.02 20.43 -2.78
CA ILE A 468 -6.56 21.36 -3.77
C ILE A 468 -6.07 22.79 -3.47
N LEU A 469 -5.91 23.14 -2.19
CA LEU A 469 -5.44 24.45 -1.75
C LEU A 469 -3.92 24.63 -1.80
N TYR A 470 -3.15 23.61 -1.42
CA TYR A 470 -1.69 23.63 -1.54
C TYR A 470 -1.23 23.64 -3.01
N GLY A 471 -2.10 23.22 -3.94
CA GLY A 471 -1.82 23.18 -5.38
C GLY A 471 -1.73 24.51 -6.12
N GLN A 472 -1.85 25.65 -5.43
CA GLN A 472 -1.91 26.98 -6.07
C GLN A 472 -2.95 27.09 -7.21
N GLN A 473 -4.05 26.33 -7.15
CA GLN A 473 -5.09 26.45 -8.16
C GLN A 473 -6.03 27.60 -7.79
N ASP A 474 -6.47 28.36 -8.79
CA ASP A 474 -7.41 29.48 -8.59
C ASP A 474 -8.66 28.96 -7.85
N LEU A 475 -8.91 29.49 -6.65
CA LEU A 475 -10.03 29.11 -5.78
C LEU A 475 -11.38 29.17 -6.52
N SER A 476 -11.50 30.08 -7.49
CA SER A 476 -12.71 30.22 -8.29
C SER A 476 -12.94 29.03 -9.24
N VAL A 477 -11.87 28.43 -9.76
CA VAL A 477 -11.92 27.29 -10.70
C VAL A 477 -12.30 25.99 -9.98
N HIS A 478 -11.91 25.86 -8.71
CA HIS A 478 -12.13 24.64 -7.92
C HIS A 478 -13.21 24.75 -6.86
N ARG A 479 -13.95 25.87 -6.82
CA ARG A 479 -15.02 26.14 -5.86
C ARG A 479 -15.94 24.95 -5.61
N ASP A 480 -16.49 24.35 -6.66
CA ASP A 480 -17.45 23.26 -6.50
C ASP A 480 -16.82 22.00 -5.90
N ARG A 481 -15.57 21.69 -6.26
CA ARG A 481 -14.82 20.56 -5.67
C ARG A 481 -14.47 20.80 -4.21
N ILE A 482 -14.07 22.03 -3.89
CA ILE A 482 -13.77 22.47 -2.52
C ILE A 482 -15.03 22.33 -1.64
N LEU A 483 -16.17 22.83 -2.10
CA LEU A 483 -17.45 22.72 -1.40
C LEU A 483 -17.88 21.25 -1.27
N HIS A 484 -17.76 20.46 -2.34
CA HIS A 484 -18.09 19.04 -2.34
C HIS A 484 -17.28 18.27 -1.29
N HIS A 485 -15.95 18.35 -1.33
CA HIS A 485 -15.11 17.58 -0.40
C HIS A 485 -15.25 18.06 1.05
N TYR A 486 -15.46 19.35 1.31
CA TYR A 486 -15.74 19.83 2.66
C TYR A 486 -17.06 19.25 3.21
N ASN A 487 -18.13 19.28 2.40
CA ASN A 487 -19.43 18.72 2.79
C ASN A 487 -19.35 17.20 3.01
N MET A 488 -18.63 16.49 2.12
CA MET A 488 -18.38 15.05 2.28
C MET A 488 -17.56 14.75 3.53
N ALA A 489 -16.56 15.57 3.88
CA ALA A 489 -15.82 15.44 5.12
C ALA A 489 -16.73 15.58 6.34
N GLN A 490 -17.65 16.55 6.33
CA GLN A 490 -18.62 16.72 7.42
C GLN A 490 -19.60 15.55 7.51
N GLN A 491 -20.10 15.05 6.38
CA GLN A 491 -21.03 13.92 6.34
C GLN A 491 -20.36 12.64 6.84
N THR A 492 -19.18 12.31 6.33
CA THR A 492 -18.41 11.13 6.75
C THR A 492 -17.98 11.24 8.22
N HIS A 493 -17.67 12.44 8.70
CA HIS A 493 -17.41 12.68 10.12
C HIS A 493 -18.63 12.37 11.01
N ARG A 494 -19.85 12.69 10.56
CA ARG A 494 -21.10 12.34 11.27
C ARG A 494 -21.41 10.84 11.23
N ASN A 495 -21.00 10.16 10.17
CA ASN A 495 -21.22 8.72 9.97
C ASN A 495 -20.13 7.84 10.61
N ARG A 496 -19.11 8.45 11.20
CA ARG A 496 -17.95 7.74 11.77
C ARG A 496 -18.36 6.90 12.99
N LEU A 497 -17.70 5.75 13.15
CA LEU A 497 -17.94 4.87 14.27
C LEU A 497 -17.59 5.53 15.64
N PRO A 498 -18.36 5.25 16.70
CA PRO A 498 -18.26 5.92 18.01
C PRO A 498 -17.01 5.55 18.84
N VAL A 499 -16.17 4.64 18.34
CA VAL A 499 -14.89 4.28 18.97
C VAL A 499 -13.76 5.22 18.58
N PHE A 500 -13.96 6.00 17.51
CA PHE A 500 -12.95 6.89 17.01
C PHE A 500 -13.09 8.31 17.59
N GLY A 501 -11.98 8.91 18.01
CA GLY A 501 -11.95 10.29 18.49
C GLY A 501 -12.21 11.30 17.37
N PRO A 502 -12.60 12.56 17.67
CA PRO A 502 -12.88 13.57 16.65
C PRO A 502 -11.64 13.87 15.78
N THR A 503 -11.85 14.28 14.53
CA THR A 503 -10.77 14.74 13.65
C THR A 503 -10.06 15.93 14.30
N PRO A 504 -8.72 15.93 14.38
CA PRO A 504 -7.94 16.99 15.01
C PRO A 504 -8.25 18.38 14.46
N ARG A 505 -8.26 19.37 15.36
CA ARG A 505 -8.47 20.78 15.03
C ARG A 505 -7.43 21.33 14.05
N GLY A 506 -6.20 20.80 14.10
CA GLY A 506 -5.15 21.14 13.15
C GLY A 506 -5.50 20.87 11.68
N ILE A 507 -6.49 20.00 11.42
CA ILE A 507 -6.99 19.68 10.08
C ILE A 507 -8.30 20.40 9.81
N THR A 508 -9.23 20.37 10.76
CA THR A 508 -10.58 20.92 10.57
C THR A 508 -10.63 22.44 10.57
N ASP A 509 -9.80 23.13 11.36
CA ASP A 509 -9.79 24.59 11.43
C ASP A 509 -9.24 25.25 10.14
N PRO A 510 -8.12 24.80 9.55
CA PRO A 510 -7.70 25.27 8.23
C PRO A 510 -8.76 25.00 7.17
N ALA A 511 -9.39 23.82 7.17
CA ALA A 511 -10.41 23.48 6.20
C ALA A 511 -11.64 24.40 6.31
N ARG A 512 -12.11 24.68 7.54
CA ARG A 512 -13.23 25.59 7.79
C ARG A 512 -12.95 27.01 7.28
N ARG A 513 -11.77 27.56 7.59
CA ARG A 513 -11.42 28.94 7.20
C ARG A 513 -11.49 29.15 5.70
N VAL A 514 -11.06 28.16 4.93
CA VAL A 514 -11.06 28.29 3.47
C VAL A 514 -12.45 28.05 2.89
N TYR A 515 -13.28 27.23 3.54
CA TYR A 515 -14.68 27.04 3.13
C TYR A 515 -15.43 28.35 3.26
N GLU A 516 -15.23 29.06 4.38
CA GLU A 516 -15.76 30.39 4.63
C GLU A 516 -15.30 31.39 3.55
N GLN A 517 -14.01 31.36 3.17
CA GLN A 517 -13.49 32.23 2.10
C GLN A 517 -14.18 31.98 0.76
N VAL A 518 -14.32 30.72 0.33
CA VAL A 518 -14.98 30.36 -0.93
C VAL A 518 -16.46 30.75 -0.93
N MET A 519 -17.14 30.61 0.21
CA MET A 519 -18.53 31.05 0.36
C MET A 519 -18.69 32.57 0.26
N THR A 520 -17.69 33.35 0.67
CA THR A 520 -17.70 34.82 0.58
C THR A 520 -17.32 35.39 -0.78
N GLN A 521 -16.75 34.58 -1.69
CA GLN A 521 -16.40 35.04 -3.04
C GLN A 521 -17.66 35.08 -3.94
N PRO A 522 -17.89 36.16 -4.71
CA PRO A 522 -18.99 36.22 -5.67
C PRO A 522 -18.79 35.19 -6.79
N HIS A 523 -19.86 34.50 -7.20
CA HIS A 523 -19.83 33.69 -8.43
C HIS A 523 -19.55 34.63 -9.61
N LYS A 524 -18.46 34.39 -10.33
CA LYS A 524 -18.15 35.08 -11.58
C LYS A 524 -18.88 34.43 -12.74
#